data_AF-A0A1R0Y0G9-F1
#
_entry.id   AF-A0A1R0Y0G9-F1
#
_cell.length_a   1.000
_cell.length_b   1.000
_cell.length_c   1.000
_cell.angle_alpha   90.00
_cell.angle_beta   90.00
_cell.angle_gamma   90.00
#
_symmetry.space_group_name_H-M   'P 1'
#
loop_
_entity.id
_entity.type
_entity.pdbx_description
1 polymer ?
#
loop_
_entity_poly.entity_id
_entity_poly.type
_entity_poly.pdbx_seq_one_letter_code
_entity_poly.pdbx_strand_id
1 'polypeptide(L)'
;MTILGWILIIALFAVGLAGAVYPILPGALAIYLAFFVYGWFFSFEPFGVWFWIIQTLIVVVLFVADYVVGAWGVKKFGGSRSSIIGSTIGLILGPFVIPAFGLIIGPFLGAFIGELIVGSSPAKAAKVSVGSILGLFSSTVVKIVLQIIMVVLFFIWVARF
;
A
#
# COMPACT_ATOMS: atom_id res chain seq x y z
N MET A 1 -9.58 29.08 10.80
CA MET A 1 -9.51 27.68 11.24
C MET A 1 -10.02 26.70 10.18
N THR A 2 -11.16 26.96 9.54
CA THR A 2 -11.74 26.11 8.48
C THR A 2 -10.83 25.87 7.27
N ILE A 3 -10.22 26.92 6.71
CA ILE A 3 -9.31 26.80 5.56
C ILE A 3 -8.11 25.91 5.90
N LEU A 4 -7.52 26.09 7.08
CA LEU A 4 -6.41 25.27 7.56
C LEU A 4 -6.80 23.79 7.69
N GLY A 5 -7.98 23.50 8.23
CA GLY A 5 -8.51 22.14 8.35
C GLY A 5 -8.61 21.45 6.98
N TRP A 6 -9.20 22.12 5.99
CA TRP A 6 -9.30 21.57 4.63
C TRP A 6 -7.95 21.36 3.95
N ILE A 7 -7.00 22.28 4.13
CA ILE A 7 -5.63 22.12 3.62
C ILE A 7 -4.98 20.86 4.19
N LEU A 8 -5.10 20.64 5.50
CA LEU A 8 -4.52 19.45 6.16
C LEU A 8 -5.18 18.16 5.68
N ILE A 9 -6.51 18.14 5.52
CA ILE A 9 -7.25 16.96 5.02
C ILE A 9 -6.80 16.61 3.60
N ILE A 10 -6.75 17.60 2.70
CA ILE A 10 -6.32 17.40 1.32
C ILE A 10 -4.86 16.95 1.26
N ALA A 11 -3.99 17.55 2.08
CA ALA A 11 -2.59 17.12 2.18
C ALA A 11 -2.48 15.67 2.65
N LEU A 12 -3.26 15.24 3.64
CA LEU A 12 -3.28 13.86 4.12
C LEU A 12 -3.80 12.88 3.07
N PHE A 13 -4.83 13.25 2.29
CA PHE A 13 -5.29 12.44 1.16
C PHE A 13 -4.25 12.34 0.04
N ALA A 14 -3.58 13.45 -0.29
CA ALA A 14 -2.50 13.45 -1.28
C ALA A 14 -1.33 12.56 -0.83
N VAL A 15 -0.91 12.67 0.44
CA VAL A 15 0.12 11.81 1.03
C VAL A 15 -0.33 10.35 1.07
N GLY A 16 -1.61 10.09 1.38
CA GLY A 16 -2.19 8.76 1.40
C GLY A 16 -2.13 8.06 0.04
N LEU A 17 -2.60 8.75 -1.00
CA LEU A 17 -2.57 8.29 -2.39
C LEU A 17 -1.14 8.16 -2.93
N ALA A 18 -0.25 9.10 -2.58
CA ALA A 18 1.16 8.99 -2.92
C ALA A 18 1.83 7.79 -2.22
N GLY A 19 1.47 7.51 -0.97
CA GLY A 19 1.92 6.35 -0.21
C GLY A 19 1.43 5.00 -0.76
N ALA A 20 0.37 4.99 -1.58
CA ALA A 20 -0.02 3.79 -2.32
C ALA A 20 1.05 3.36 -3.34
N VAL A 21 1.67 4.36 -3.98
CA VAL A 21 2.73 4.20 -4.99
C VAL A 21 4.09 4.03 -4.33
N TYR A 22 4.33 4.79 -3.26
CA TYR A 22 5.55 4.74 -2.44
C TYR A 22 5.28 3.97 -1.14
N PRO A 23 5.49 2.63 -1.11
CA PRO A 23 5.18 1.75 0.03
C PRO A 23 6.03 2.00 1.30
N ILE A 24 6.75 3.11 1.36
CA ILE A 24 7.48 3.59 2.54
C ILE A 24 6.51 4.25 3.53
N LEU A 25 5.44 4.88 3.02
CA LEU A 25 4.45 5.56 3.85
C LEU A 25 3.20 4.69 4.00
N PRO A 26 2.64 4.56 5.22
CA PRO A 26 1.39 3.86 5.43
C PRO A 26 0.22 4.71 4.89
N GLY A 27 0.01 4.68 3.57
CA GLY A 27 -0.92 5.58 2.88
C GLY A 27 -2.36 5.47 3.38
N ALA A 28 -2.82 4.26 3.72
CA ALA A 28 -4.14 4.04 4.29
C ALA A 28 -4.32 4.74 5.65
N LEU A 29 -3.25 4.77 6.47
CA LEU A 29 -3.28 5.46 7.76
C LEU A 29 -3.31 6.98 7.59
N ALA A 30 -2.62 7.53 6.59
CA ALA A 30 -2.70 8.96 6.30
C ALA A 30 -4.13 9.40 5.93
N ILE A 31 -4.84 8.62 5.11
CA ILE A 31 -6.24 8.87 4.78
C ILE A 31 -7.12 8.75 6.03
N TYR A 32 -6.89 7.72 6.84
CA TYR A 32 -7.65 7.50 8.06
C TYR A 32 -7.45 8.64 9.09
N LEU A 33 -6.23 9.18 9.19
CA LEU A 33 -5.92 10.36 10.02
C LEU A 33 -6.67 11.61 9.55
N ALA A 34 -6.92 11.75 8.25
CA ALA A 34 -7.67 12.89 7.72
C ALA A 34 -9.10 12.95 8.27
N PHE A 35 -9.70 11.80 8.61
CA PHE A 35 -11.03 11.73 9.23
C PHE A 35 -11.02 12.34 10.62
N PHE A 36 -9.98 12.07 11.43
CA PHE A 36 -9.82 12.71 12.73
C PHE A 36 -9.54 14.20 12.62
N VAL A 37 -8.72 14.62 11.64
CA VAL A 37 -8.48 16.04 11.37
C VAL A 37 -9.79 16.75 11.02
N TYR A 38 -10.65 16.16 10.19
CA TYR A 38 -11.98 16.72 9.94
C TYR A 38 -12.80 16.83 11.22
N GLY A 39 -12.84 15.78 12.03
CA GLY A 39 -13.61 15.76 13.28
C GLY A 39 -13.16 16.84 14.28
N TRP A 40 -11.87 17.10 14.40
CA TRP A 40 -11.33 18.13 15.30
C TRP A 40 -11.52 19.56 14.79
N PHE A 41 -11.51 19.79 13.47
CA PHE A 41 -11.65 21.13 12.89
C PHE A 41 -13.10 21.53 12.60
N PHE A 42 -13.99 20.56 12.36
CA PHE A 42 -15.37 20.80 11.94
C PHE A 42 -16.36 20.12 12.90
N SER A 43 -16.52 18.80 12.79
CA SER A 43 -17.41 18.01 13.64
C SER A 43 -17.22 16.52 13.36
N PHE A 44 -17.43 15.67 14.37
CA PHE A 44 -17.54 14.21 14.19
C PHE A 44 -18.96 13.75 13.85
N GLU A 45 -19.94 14.67 13.78
CA GLU A 45 -21.34 14.35 13.49
C GLU A 45 -21.55 13.52 12.22
N PRO A 46 -20.85 13.78 11.10
CA PRO A 46 -20.97 12.93 9.91
C PRO A 46 -20.43 11.51 10.10
N PHE A 47 -19.59 11.25 11.11
CA PHE A 47 -18.87 9.98 11.29
C PHE A 47 -19.53 9.07 12.33
N GLY A 48 -20.71 8.55 11.98
CA GLY A 48 -21.40 7.53 12.77
C GLY A 48 -20.69 6.16 12.78
N VAL A 49 -21.23 5.22 13.54
CA VAL A 49 -20.67 3.86 13.72
C VAL A 49 -20.41 3.15 12.38
N TRP A 50 -21.33 3.28 11.42
CA TRP A 50 -21.19 2.66 10.09
C TRP A 50 -20.02 3.20 9.28
N PHE A 51 -19.73 4.50 9.38
CA PHE A 51 -18.58 5.10 8.71
C PHE A 51 -17.28 4.45 9.21
N TRP A 52 -17.11 4.39 10.54
CA TRP A 52 -15.93 3.78 11.15
C TRP A 52 -15.79 2.29 10.83
N ILE A 53 -16.88 1.53 10.86
CA ILE A 53 -16.85 0.10 10.51
C ILE A 53 -16.39 -0.08 9.05
N ILE A 54 -17.01 0.64 8.10
CA ILE A 54 -16.69 0.50 6.68
C ILE A 54 -15.25 0.93 6.40
N GLN A 55 -14.83 2.10 6.90
CA GLN A 55 -13.47 2.60 6.67
C GLN A 55 -12.41 1.68 7.29
N THR A 56 -12.64 1.19 8.50
CA THR A 56 -11.72 0.26 9.17
C THR A 56 -11.66 -1.08 8.43
N LEU A 57 -12.79 -1.58 7.94
CA LEU A 57 -12.83 -2.79 7.14
C LEU A 57 -12.02 -2.63 5.84
N ILE A 58 -12.14 -1.49 5.17
CA ILE A 58 -11.34 -1.19 3.96
C ILE A 58 -9.84 -1.19 4.30
N VAL A 59 -9.44 -0.58 5.42
CA VAL A 59 -8.04 -0.59 5.88
C VAL A 59 -7.55 -2.02 6.11
N VAL A 60 -8.34 -2.86 6.79
CA VAL A 60 -8.00 -4.28 7.01
C VAL A 60 -7.87 -5.03 5.68
N VAL A 61 -8.83 -4.87 4.78
CA VAL A 61 -8.80 -5.48 3.43
C VAL A 61 -7.57 -5.03 2.66
N LEU A 62 -7.16 -3.77 2.78
CA LEU A 62 -5.98 -3.22 2.12
C LEU A 62 -4.71 -3.92 2.62
N PHE A 63 -4.51 -4.05 3.93
CA PHE A 63 -3.36 -4.78 4.47
C PHE A 63 -3.34 -6.26 4.07
N VAL A 64 -4.50 -6.90 4.03
CA VAL A 64 -4.63 -8.30 3.55
C VAL A 64 -4.31 -8.38 2.06
N ALA A 65 -4.85 -7.48 1.24
CA ALA A 65 -4.61 -7.45 -0.19
C ALA A 65 -3.13 -7.24 -0.51
N ASP A 66 -2.44 -6.35 0.22
CA ASP A 66 -1.01 -6.12 0.06
C ASP A 66 -0.19 -7.40 0.21
N TYR A 67 -0.44 -8.11 1.30
CA TYR A 67 0.26 -9.34 1.60
C TYR A 67 -0.09 -10.44 0.61
N VAL A 68 -1.38 -10.65 0.35
CA VAL A 68 -1.88 -11.75 -0.48
C VAL A 68 -1.52 -11.54 -1.95
N VAL A 69 -1.80 -10.35 -2.51
CA VAL A 69 -1.54 -10.06 -3.92
C VAL A 69 -0.03 -10.03 -4.20
N GLY A 70 0.76 -9.43 -3.29
CA GLY A 70 2.22 -9.44 -3.40
C GLY A 70 2.80 -10.85 -3.38
N ALA A 71 2.42 -11.66 -2.39
CA ALA A 71 2.87 -13.05 -2.27
C ALA A 71 2.37 -13.93 -3.42
N TRP A 72 1.15 -13.69 -3.90
CA TRP A 72 0.57 -14.41 -5.03
C TRP A 72 1.33 -14.14 -6.32
N GLY A 73 1.77 -12.90 -6.55
CA GLY A 73 2.64 -12.55 -7.68
C GLY A 73 3.91 -13.40 -7.72
N VAL A 74 4.61 -13.54 -6.60
CA VAL A 74 5.81 -14.38 -6.50
C VAL A 74 5.49 -15.87 -6.68
N LYS A 75 4.43 -16.36 -6.01
CA LYS A 75 4.03 -17.78 -6.08
C LYS A 75 3.58 -18.20 -7.47
N LYS A 76 2.90 -17.32 -8.22
CA LYS A 76 2.43 -17.61 -9.59
C LYS A 76 3.58 -17.94 -10.54
N PHE A 77 4.77 -17.42 -10.27
CA PHE A 77 5.99 -17.70 -11.05
C PHE A 77 6.85 -18.82 -10.45
N GLY A 78 6.34 -19.55 -9.46
CA GLY A 78 7.01 -20.71 -8.84
C GLY A 78 8.02 -20.34 -7.75
N GLY A 79 7.89 -19.15 -7.17
CA GLY A 79 8.80 -18.66 -6.14
C GLY A 79 8.62 -19.35 -4.79
N SER A 80 9.74 -19.54 -4.10
CA SER A 80 9.82 -20.10 -2.76
C SER A 80 9.43 -19.08 -1.68
N ARG A 81 9.28 -19.53 -0.42
CA ARG A 81 9.09 -18.64 0.73
C ARG A 81 10.26 -17.67 0.90
N SER A 82 11.48 -18.11 0.61
CA SER A 82 12.69 -17.29 0.66
C SER A 82 12.59 -16.10 -0.28
N SER A 83 12.05 -16.30 -1.49
CA SER A 83 11.86 -15.23 -2.49
C SER A 83 10.78 -14.24 -2.10
N ILE A 84 9.71 -14.69 -1.45
CA ILE A 84 8.69 -13.78 -0.89
C ILE A 84 9.34 -12.89 0.16
N ILE A 85 10.03 -13.49 1.15
CA ILE A 85 10.69 -12.74 2.23
C ILE A 85 11.76 -11.80 1.67
N GLY A 86 12.61 -12.30 0.77
CA GLY A 86 13.65 -11.51 0.10
C GLY A 86 13.05 -10.34 -0.68
N SER A 87 11.95 -10.54 -1.40
CA SER A 87 11.25 -9.45 -2.11
C SER A 87 10.69 -8.40 -1.16
N THR A 88 10.15 -8.82 -0.01
CA THR A 88 9.63 -7.90 1.02
C THR A 88 10.76 -7.09 1.67
N ILE A 89 11.87 -7.74 2.01
CA ILE A 89 13.07 -7.05 2.52
C ILE A 89 13.59 -6.07 1.48
N GLY A 90 13.67 -6.49 0.22
CA GLY A 90 14.05 -5.65 -0.91
C GLY A 90 13.10 -4.46 -1.12
N LEU A 91 11.80 -4.64 -0.90
CA LEU A 91 10.82 -3.55 -0.98
C LEU A 91 11.05 -2.49 0.09
N ILE A 92 11.38 -2.92 1.30
CA ILE A 92 11.59 -2.03 2.45
C ILE A 92 12.95 -1.35 2.34
N LEU A 93 14.03 -2.11 2.13
CA LEU A 93 15.41 -1.61 2.14
C LEU A 93 15.84 -0.99 0.81
N GLY A 94 15.33 -1.49 -0.32
CA GLY A 94 15.71 -1.06 -1.65
C GLY A 94 15.67 0.46 -1.85
N PRO A 95 14.57 1.15 -1.49
CA PRO A 95 14.47 2.60 -1.63
C PRO A 95 15.49 3.41 -0.81
N PHE A 96 16.00 2.85 0.30
CA PHE A 96 17.05 3.49 1.11
C PHE A 96 18.45 3.33 0.49
N VAL A 97 18.67 2.25 -0.26
CA VAL A 97 19.96 1.99 -0.92
C VAL A 97 20.02 2.69 -2.29
N ILE A 98 18.95 2.59 -3.08
CA ILE A 98 18.84 3.22 -4.39
C ILE A 98 17.54 4.04 -4.40
N PRO A 99 17.61 5.35 -4.14
CA PRO A 99 16.43 6.21 -4.16
C PRO A 99 15.65 6.09 -5.47
N ALA A 100 14.32 6.09 -5.38
CA ALA A 100 13.34 5.89 -6.46
C ALA A 100 13.39 4.50 -7.13
N PHE A 101 14.53 4.09 -7.70
CA PHE A 101 14.64 2.82 -8.43
C PHE A 101 14.60 1.58 -7.52
N GLY A 102 15.00 1.74 -6.26
CA GLY A 102 15.01 0.67 -5.26
C GLY A 102 13.64 0.09 -4.95
N LEU A 103 12.54 0.78 -5.27
CA LEU A 103 11.18 0.24 -5.15
C LEU A 103 10.91 -0.92 -6.10
N ILE A 104 11.53 -0.92 -7.28
CA ILE A 104 11.37 -1.96 -8.29
C ILE A 104 12.56 -2.91 -8.24
N ILE A 105 13.77 -2.36 -8.19
CA ILE A 105 15.02 -3.11 -8.18
C ILE A 105 15.17 -3.90 -6.88
N GLY A 106 14.78 -3.34 -5.73
CA GLY A 106 14.88 -3.98 -4.44
C GLY A 106 14.10 -5.31 -4.38
N PRO A 107 12.79 -5.32 -4.62
CA PRO A 107 12.00 -6.55 -4.65
C PRO A 107 12.47 -7.56 -5.69
N PHE A 108 12.97 -7.10 -6.83
CA PHE A 108 13.52 -7.96 -7.87
C PHE A 108 14.78 -8.67 -7.37
N LEU A 109 15.80 -7.91 -6.93
CA LEU A 109 17.05 -8.47 -6.43
C LEU A 109 16.85 -9.31 -5.18
N GLY A 110 15.97 -8.88 -4.27
CA GLY A 110 15.63 -9.62 -3.06
C GLY A 110 14.97 -10.97 -3.38
N ALA A 111 14.03 -11.00 -4.33
CA ALA A 111 13.45 -12.26 -4.81
C ALA A 111 14.49 -13.14 -5.51
N PHE A 112 15.35 -12.53 -6.33
CA PHE A 112 16.38 -13.24 -7.10
C PHE A 112 17.38 -13.94 -6.17
N ILE A 113 17.94 -13.21 -5.22
CA ILE A 113 18.89 -13.73 -4.23
C ILE A 113 18.19 -14.77 -3.34
N GLY A 114 16.97 -14.48 -2.89
CA GLY A 114 16.17 -15.41 -2.09
C GLY A 114 15.95 -16.76 -2.78
N GLU A 115 15.68 -16.76 -4.09
CA GLU A 115 15.46 -17.98 -4.87
C GLU A 115 16.77 -18.75 -5.14
N LEU A 116 17.89 -18.03 -5.35
CA LEU A 116 19.22 -18.62 -5.54
C LEU A 116 19.72 -19.32 -4.27
N ILE A 117 19.47 -18.76 -3.08
CA ILE A 117 19.84 -19.36 -1.79
C ILE A 117 19.15 -20.73 -1.59
N VAL A 118 17.96 -20.91 -2.18
CA VAL A 118 17.21 -22.17 -2.15
C VAL A 118 17.74 -23.19 -3.19
N GLY A 119 18.79 -22.84 -3.95
CA GLY A 119 19.42 -23.73 -4.92
C GLY A 119 18.73 -23.78 -6.28
N SER A 120 17.85 -22.82 -6.59
CA SER A 120 17.21 -22.74 -7.90
C SER A 120 18.18 -22.23 -8.97
N SER A 121 17.90 -22.59 -10.24
CA SER A 121 18.68 -22.08 -11.36
C SER A 121 18.51 -20.56 -11.53
N PRO A 122 19.53 -19.84 -12.04
CA PRO A 122 19.42 -18.40 -12.32
C PRO A 122 18.26 -18.02 -13.24
N ALA A 123 17.94 -18.87 -14.22
CA ALA A 123 16.79 -18.68 -15.09
C ALA A 123 15.45 -18.71 -14.33
N LYS A 124 15.30 -19.65 -13.38
CA LYS A 124 14.13 -19.70 -12.50
C LYS A 124 14.08 -18.49 -11.57
N ALA A 125 15.21 -18.12 -10.96
CA ALA A 125 15.30 -16.95 -10.08
C ALA A 125 14.87 -15.66 -10.80
N ALA A 126 15.32 -15.44 -12.04
CA ALA A 126 14.90 -14.30 -12.86
C ALA A 126 13.39 -14.29 -13.09
N LYS A 127 12.81 -15.44 -13.45
CA LYS A 127 11.37 -15.59 -13.67
C LYS A 127 10.55 -15.28 -12.41
N VAL A 128 10.99 -15.76 -11.24
CA VAL A 128 10.36 -15.48 -9.94
C VAL A 128 10.44 -13.99 -9.59
N SER A 129 11.57 -13.36 -9.91
CA SER A 129 11.80 -11.92 -9.65
C SER A 129 10.93 -11.02 -10.51
N VAL A 130 10.61 -11.42 -11.74
CA VAL A 130 9.54 -10.75 -12.53
C VAL A 130 8.18 -10.89 -11.84
N GLY A 131 7.92 -12.05 -11.24
CA GLY A 131 6.72 -12.27 -10.42
C GLY A 131 6.62 -11.35 -9.21
N SER A 132 7.73 -11.00 -8.55
CA SER A 132 7.72 -10.04 -7.43
C SER A 132 7.37 -8.62 -7.87
N ILE A 133 7.91 -8.18 -9.02
CA ILE A 133 7.56 -6.88 -9.62
C ILE A 133 6.07 -6.84 -9.98
N LEU A 134 5.56 -7.88 -10.65
CA LEU A 134 4.14 -7.96 -11.02
C LEU A 134 3.23 -8.03 -9.80
N GLY A 135 3.65 -8.74 -8.75
CA GLY A 135 2.96 -8.77 -7.45
C GLY A 135 2.89 -7.39 -6.81
N LEU A 136 4.00 -6.65 -6.81
CA LEU A 136 4.06 -5.27 -6.32
C LEU A 136 3.07 -4.38 -7.07
N PHE A 137 3.16 -4.31 -8.41
CA PHE A 137 2.26 -3.45 -9.19
C PHE A 137 0.79 -3.84 -9.04
N SER A 138 0.48 -5.14 -9.02
CA SER A 138 -0.88 -5.62 -8.80
C SER A 138 -1.42 -5.19 -7.44
N SER A 139 -0.60 -5.30 -6.38
CA SER A 139 -0.96 -4.85 -5.04
C SER A 139 -1.17 -3.33 -5.00
N THR A 140 -0.29 -2.56 -5.63
CA THR A 140 -0.39 -1.10 -5.72
C THR A 140 -1.69 -0.65 -6.39
N VAL A 141 -2.11 -1.30 -7.48
CA VAL A 141 -3.40 -0.99 -8.14
C VAL A 141 -4.56 -1.21 -7.19
N VAL A 142 -4.59 -2.34 -6.48
CA VAL A 142 -5.65 -2.62 -5.49
C VAL A 142 -5.64 -1.59 -4.37
N LYS A 143 -4.47 -1.21 -3.85
CA LYS A 143 -4.34 -0.15 -2.83
C LYS A 143 -4.92 1.17 -3.31
N ILE A 144 -4.54 1.62 -4.51
CA ILE A 144 -4.99 2.90 -5.07
C ILE A 144 -6.51 2.91 -5.18
N VAL A 145 -7.11 1.84 -5.71
CA VAL A 145 -8.58 1.74 -5.84
C VAL A 145 -9.25 1.82 -4.46
N LEU A 146 -8.79 1.03 -3.48
CA LEU A 146 -9.37 1.04 -2.14
C LEU A 146 -9.22 2.39 -1.44
N GLN A 147 -8.06 3.04 -1.59
CA GLN A 147 -7.83 4.38 -1.03
C GLN A 147 -8.69 5.46 -1.67
N ILE A 148 -8.87 5.42 -3.00
CA ILE A 148 -9.80 6.32 -3.70
C ILE A 148 -11.22 6.10 -3.16
N ILE A 149 -11.65 4.84 -2.97
CA ILE A 149 -12.95 4.53 -2.37
C ILE A 149 -13.06 5.16 -0.97
N MET A 150 -12.04 5.03 -0.12
CA MET A 150 -12.05 5.66 1.22
C MET A 150 -12.28 7.17 1.16
N VAL A 151 -11.56 7.87 0.26
CA VAL A 151 -11.66 9.32 0.06
C VAL A 151 -13.03 9.72 -0.50
N VAL A 152 -13.53 9.00 -1.49
CA VAL A 152 -14.85 9.25 -2.09
C VAL A 152 -15.95 9.05 -1.04
N LEU A 153 -15.89 7.96 -0.26
CA LEU A 153 -16.85 7.70 0.81
C LEU A 153 -16.81 8.79 1.87
N PHE A 154 -15.63 9.30 2.22
CA PHE A 154 -15.49 10.44 3.13
C PHE A 154 -16.27 11.66 2.62
N PHE A 155 -16.06 12.08 1.36
CA PHE A 155 -16.79 13.22 0.81
C PHE A 155 -18.29 12.98 0.71
N ILE A 156 -18.73 11.76 0.37
CA ILE A 156 -20.16 11.40 0.34
C ILE A 156 -20.78 11.52 1.73
N TRP A 157 -20.10 11.05 2.78
CA TRP A 157 -20.61 11.15 4.15
C TRP A 157 -20.66 12.59 4.62
N VAL A 158 -19.59 13.35 4.38
CA VAL A 158 -19.53 14.78 4.76
C VAL A 158 -20.58 15.60 4.02
N ALA A 159 -20.90 15.29 2.76
CA ALA A 159 -21.90 16.05 1.99
C ALA A 159 -23.37 15.72 2.35
N ARG A 160 -23.61 14.62 3.09
CA ARG A 160 -24.95 14.20 3.52
C ARG A 160 -25.39 14.80 4.86
N PHE A 161 -24.47 15.48 5.56
CA PHE A 161 -24.67 16.17 6.82
C PHE A 161 -24.41 17.66 6.62
#